data_AF-A0A3N1SMF3-F1
#
_entry.id   AF-A0A3N1SMF3-F1
#
_cell.length_a   1.000
_cell.length_b   1.000
_cell.length_c   1.000
_cell.angle_alpha   90.00
_cell.angle_beta   90.00
_cell.angle_gamma   90.00
#
_symmetry.space_group_name_H-M   'P 1'
#
loop_
_entity.id
_entity.type
_entity.pdbx_description
1 polymer ?
#
loop_
_entity_poly.entity_id
_entity_poly.type
_entity_poly.pdbx_seq_one_letter_code
_entity_poly.pdbx_strand_id
1 'polypeptide(L)'
;MAFNAAQYEATSQKLTAGIQTLSTKLNEVGPKAESTANHWYVPDFVAKALIWAANKVIEAASWVLNKIKELLEGIAAPVYLAMHVWDWQSDIRGKATGVAGSTTADQLESLKHWTGDAATSYTTAVKAQPIAAAKIGTSADKVATGLALCATAGLAFYVAVGVILAQYIVTMIAAIAALGSVVFSWAGAAVIVGDTSVSAGLIITAVTALLALLGAQAQQMAAIEGEARDMTAYPHGHWPVAAP
;
A
#
# COMPACT_ATOMS: atom_id res chain seq x y z
N MET A 1 -11.25 6.96 6.27
CA MET A 1 -10.46 6.66 7.49
C MET A 1 -9.10 7.32 7.32
N ALA A 2 -8.58 7.98 8.34
CA ALA A 2 -7.25 8.59 8.28
C ALA A 2 -6.17 7.51 8.43
N PHE A 3 -5.05 7.66 7.72
CA PHE A 3 -3.87 6.81 7.90
C PHE A 3 -3.34 6.94 9.33
N ASN A 4 -3.07 5.80 9.98
CA ASN A 4 -2.53 5.77 11.33
C ASN A 4 -1.11 5.18 11.30
N ALA A 5 -0.12 6.04 11.51
CA ALA A 5 1.29 5.67 11.47
C ALA A 5 1.65 4.62 12.53
N ALA A 6 1.09 4.70 13.74
CA ALA A 6 1.35 3.72 14.79
C ALA A 6 0.78 2.34 14.44
N GLN A 7 -0.41 2.28 13.83
CA GLN A 7 -0.97 1.03 13.31
C GLN A 7 -0.11 0.46 12.19
N TYR A 8 0.43 1.32 11.32
CA TYR A 8 1.31 0.92 10.23
C TYR A 8 2.62 0.34 10.76
N GLU A 9 3.26 1.02 11.71
CA GLU A 9 4.49 0.58 12.35
C GLU A 9 4.29 -0.76 13.08
N ALA A 10 3.22 -0.90 13.86
CA ALA A 10 2.88 -2.15 14.51
C ALA A 10 2.66 -3.30 13.50
N THR A 11 2.04 -2.99 12.35
CA THR A 11 1.85 -3.96 11.26
C THR A 11 3.18 -4.38 10.64
N SER A 12 4.06 -3.41 10.38
CA SER A 12 5.41 -3.65 9.85
C SER A 12 6.24 -4.54 10.77
N GLN A 13 6.27 -4.22 12.07
CA GLN A 13 6.98 -5.02 13.07
C GLN A 13 6.45 -6.45 13.15
N LYS A 14 5.12 -6.62 13.15
CA LYS A 14 4.49 -7.95 13.14
C LYS A 14 4.82 -8.74 11.88
N LEU A 15 4.87 -8.09 10.71
CA LEU A 15 5.27 -8.72 9.45
C LEU A 15 6.72 -9.21 9.52
N THR A 16 7.65 -8.36 9.97
CA THR A 16 9.06 -8.74 10.14
C THR A 16 9.22 -9.90 11.11
N ALA A 17 8.58 -9.84 12.28
CA ALA A 17 8.62 -10.93 13.26
C ALA A 17 7.99 -12.22 12.73
N GLY A 18 6.90 -12.11 11.98
CA GLY A 18 6.24 -13.25 11.33
C GLY A 18 7.12 -13.92 10.28
N ILE A 19 7.84 -13.14 9.47
CA ILE A 19 8.80 -13.67 8.47
C ILE A 19 9.90 -14.45 9.16
N GLN A 20 10.41 -13.93 10.27
CA GLN A 20 11.43 -14.59 11.06
C GLN A 20 10.90 -15.89 11.67
N THR A 21 9.69 -15.87 12.22
CA THR A 21 9.00 -17.06 12.75
C THR A 21 8.79 -18.12 11.67
N LEU A 22 8.30 -17.72 10.49
CA LEU A 22 8.10 -18.64 9.37
C LEU A 22 9.43 -19.23 8.89
N SER A 23 10.49 -18.42 8.81
CA SER A 23 11.83 -18.88 8.46
C SER A 23 12.37 -19.88 9.48
N THR A 24 12.16 -19.64 10.78
CA THR A 24 12.55 -20.59 11.84
C THR A 24 11.78 -21.90 11.69
N LYS A 25 10.47 -21.85 11.49
CA LYS A 25 9.64 -23.05 11.32
C LYS A 25 9.99 -23.83 10.05
N LEU A 26 10.30 -23.13 8.96
CA LEU A 26 10.82 -23.74 7.75
C LEU A 26 12.08 -24.56 7.99
N ASN A 27 13.02 -24.03 8.78
CA ASN A 27 14.25 -24.72 9.13
C ASN A 27 14.03 -25.95 10.04
N GLU A 28 12.89 -26.06 10.71
CA GLU A 28 12.53 -27.22 11.53
C GLU A 28 12.01 -28.41 10.70
N VAL A 29 11.48 -28.16 9.50
CA VAL A 29 10.80 -29.20 8.69
C VAL A 29 11.72 -30.34 8.29
N GLY A 30 12.88 -30.03 7.70
CA GLY A 30 13.85 -31.03 7.23
C GLY A 30 14.35 -31.92 8.37
N PRO A 31 14.93 -31.34 9.44
CA PRO A 31 15.41 -32.11 10.59
C PRO A 31 14.32 -32.93 11.28
N LYS A 32 13.10 -32.39 11.39
CA LYS A 32 11.98 -33.14 11.99
C LYS A 32 11.60 -34.34 11.14
N ALA A 33 11.56 -34.14 9.82
CA ALA A 33 11.24 -35.19 8.87
C ALA A 33 12.31 -36.30 8.87
N GLU A 34 13.58 -35.92 8.80
CA GLU A 34 14.70 -36.87 8.88
C GLU A 34 14.72 -37.64 10.20
N SER A 35 14.51 -36.94 11.32
CA SER A 35 14.43 -37.57 12.63
C SER A 35 13.34 -38.63 12.66
N THR A 36 12.12 -38.33 12.19
CA THR A 36 11.02 -39.30 12.17
C THR A 36 11.31 -40.45 11.21
N ALA A 37 11.81 -40.15 10.00
CA ALA A 37 12.08 -41.15 8.97
C ALA A 37 13.15 -42.18 9.40
N ASN A 38 14.10 -41.78 10.25
CA ASN A 38 15.18 -42.64 10.73
C ASN A 38 14.81 -43.50 11.95
N HIS A 39 13.56 -43.46 12.44
CA HIS A 39 13.15 -44.34 13.52
C HIS A 39 13.04 -45.80 13.06
N TRP A 40 13.52 -46.72 13.89
CA TRP A 40 13.58 -48.17 13.60
C TRP A 40 12.22 -48.81 13.24
N TYR A 41 11.11 -48.23 13.71
CA TYR A 41 9.76 -48.74 13.47
C TYR A 41 9.10 -48.13 12.21
N VAL A 42 9.75 -47.20 11.52
CA VAL A 42 9.20 -46.55 10.33
C VAL A 42 9.60 -47.35 9.10
N PRO A 43 8.63 -47.87 8.33
CA PRO A 43 8.95 -48.58 7.09
C PRO A 43 9.59 -47.66 6.03
N ASP A 44 10.49 -48.20 5.22
CA ASP A 44 11.20 -47.47 4.15
C ASP A 44 10.27 -46.70 3.21
N PHE A 45 9.10 -47.27 2.88
CA PHE A 45 8.15 -46.57 2.04
C PHE A 45 7.69 -45.30 2.76
N VAL A 46 7.21 -45.39 4.01
CA VAL A 46 6.77 -44.26 4.84
C VAL A 46 7.87 -43.20 4.99
N ALA A 47 9.10 -43.62 5.27
CA ALA A 47 10.26 -42.73 5.35
C ALA A 47 10.43 -41.89 4.06
N LYS A 48 10.32 -42.52 2.88
CA LYS A 48 10.37 -41.81 1.59
C LYS A 48 9.22 -40.81 1.40
N ALA A 49 8.00 -41.08 1.88
CA ALA A 49 6.89 -40.09 1.80
C ALA A 49 7.22 -38.90 2.63
N LEU A 50 7.71 -39.16 3.83
CA LEU A 50 7.86 -38.17 4.85
C LEU A 50 8.92 -37.16 4.41
N ILE A 51 10.02 -37.64 3.82
CA ILE A 51 11.03 -36.79 3.17
C ILE A 51 10.47 -36.08 1.93
N TRP A 52 9.69 -36.76 1.08
CA TRP A 52 9.07 -36.12 -0.09
C TRP A 52 8.12 -34.99 0.30
N ALA A 53 7.25 -35.22 1.28
CA ALA A 53 6.29 -34.25 1.80
C ALA A 53 7.02 -33.07 2.47
N ALA A 54 8.05 -33.35 3.27
CA ALA A 54 8.90 -32.33 3.87
C ALA A 54 9.55 -31.43 2.82
N ASN A 55 10.12 -32.00 1.76
CA ASN A 55 10.70 -31.23 0.65
C ASN A 55 9.65 -30.36 -0.06
N LYS A 56 8.43 -30.86 -0.26
CA LYS A 56 7.34 -30.08 -0.86
C LYS A 56 6.85 -28.94 0.04
N VAL A 57 6.76 -29.18 1.34
CA VAL A 57 6.47 -28.14 2.32
C VAL A 57 7.58 -27.07 2.30
N ILE A 58 8.85 -27.48 2.25
CA ILE A 58 9.99 -26.55 2.18
C ILE A 58 9.94 -25.71 0.90
N GLU A 59 9.70 -26.32 -0.25
CA GLU A 59 9.59 -25.65 -1.55
C GLU A 59 8.47 -24.60 -1.52
N ALA A 60 7.26 -24.99 -1.08
CA ALA A 60 6.12 -24.10 -1.00
C ALA A 60 6.38 -22.94 -0.02
N ALA A 61 6.85 -23.25 1.19
CA ALA A 61 7.08 -22.24 2.22
C ALA A 61 8.22 -21.28 1.87
N SER A 62 9.27 -21.75 1.19
CA SER A 62 10.33 -20.90 0.67
C SER A 62 9.80 -19.93 -0.38
N TRP A 63 8.94 -20.42 -1.30
CA TRP A 63 8.31 -19.58 -2.30
C TRP A 63 7.41 -18.50 -1.67
N VAL A 64 6.57 -18.87 -0.71
CA VAL A 64 5.72 -17.91 0.04
C VAL A 64 6.57 -16.88 0.77
N LEU A 65 7.61 -17.33 1.49
CA LEU A 65 8.53 -16.46 2.23
C LEU A 65 9.21 -15.44 1.30
N ASN A 66 9.68 -15.89 0.14
CA ASN A 66 10.31 -15.01 -0.86
C ASN A 66 9.31 -14.00 -1.43
N LYS A 67 8.08 -14.42 -1.73
CA LYS A 67 7.04 -13.50 -2.22
C LYS A 67 6.66 -12.44 -1.18
N ILE A 68 6.57 -12.81 0.09
CA ILE A 68 6.32 -11.83 1.16
C ILE A 68 7.50 -10.85 1.29
N LYS A 69 8.75 -11.32 1.18
CA LYS A 69 9.94 -10.45 1.17
C LYS A 69 9.93 -9.46 0.01
N GLU A 70 9.61 -9.91 -1.21
CA GLU A 70 9.46 -9.03 -2.38
C GLU A 70 8.40 -7.94 -2.12
N LEU A 71 7.25 -8.31 -1.53
CA LEU A 71 6.19 -7.35 -1.19
C LEU A 71 6.60 -6.34 -0.10
N LEU A 72 7.56 -6.69 0.75
CA LEU A 72 8.08 -5.80 1.79
C LEU A 72 9.06 -4.75 1.27
N GLU A 73 9.61 -4.89 0.07
CA GLU A 73 10.50 -3.86 -0.52
C GLU A 73 9.80 -2.50 -0.61
N GLY A 74 8.48 -2.50 -0.83
CA GLY A 74 7.65 -1.30 -0.91
C GLY A 74 7.06 -0.81 0.42
N ILE A 75 7.43 -1.38 1.57
CA ILE A 75 6.76 -1.09 2.86
C ILE A 75 6.94 0.36 3.34
N ALA A 76 7.89 1.12 2.78
CA ALA A 76 8.00 2.53 3.12
C ALA A 76 6.98 3.41 2.37
N ALA A 77 6.45 2.96 1.23
CA ALA A 77 5.66 3.79 0.33
C ALA A 77 4.40 4.38 0.96
N PRO A 78 3.56 3.64 1.71
CA PRO A 78 2.36 4.22 2.34
C PRO A 78 2.67 5.33 3.33
N VAL A 79 3.81 5.25 4.03
CA VAL A 79 4.26 6.28 4.98
C VAL A 79 4.64 7.55 4.23
N TYR A 80 5.46 7.45 3.18
CA TYR A 80 5.83 8.61 2.36
C TYR A 80 4.61 9.27 1.72
N LEU A 81 3.67 8.47 1.21
CA LEU A 81 2.41 8.99 0.67
C LEU A 81 1.65 9.78 1.73
N ALA A 82 1.53 9.27 2.96
CA ALA A 82 0.87 9.95 4.06
C ALA A 82 1.60 11.24 4.51
N MET A 83 2.94 11.26 4.48
CA MET A 83 3.73 12.46 4.79
C MET A 83 3.49 13.56 3.75
N HIS A 84 3.53 13.20 2.46
CA HIS A 84 3.32 14.17 1.37
C HIS A 84 1.90 14.75 1.32
N VAL A 85 0.90 14.11 1.95
CA VAL A 85 -0.42 14.74 2.13
C VAL A 85 -0.28 16.10 2.80
N TRP A 86 0.57 16.21 3.83
CA TRP A 86 0.77 17.45 4.56
C TRP A 86 1.46 18.51 3.70
N ASP A 87 2.51 18.15 2.96
CA ASP A 87 3.19 19.08 2.05
C ASP A 87 2.21 19.70 1.05
N TRP A 88 1.33 18.89 0.46
CA TRP A 88 0.32 19.40 -0.48
C TRP A 88 -0.75 20.27 0.20
N GLN A 89 -1.15 19.95 1.43
CA GLN A 89 -2.15 20.69 2.19
C GLN A 89 -1.61 22.01 2.78
N SER A 90 -0.48 21.98 3.47
CA SER A 90 0.08 23.16 4.14
C SER A 90 0.83 24.07 3.17
N ASP A 91 1.72 23.49 2.37
CA ASP A 91 2.72 24.29 1.66
C ASP A 91 2.25 24.73 0.29
N ILE A 92 1.31 24.01 -0.31
CA ILE A 92 0.76 24.33 -1.63
C ILE A 92 -0.65 24.89 -1.48
N ARG A 93 -1.61 24.11 -0.97
CA ARG A 93 -3.00 24.58 -0.83
C ARG A 93 -3.09 25.79 0.09
N GLY A 94 -2.47 25.75 1.27
CA GLY A 94 -2.48 26.87 2.21
C GLY A 94 -1.96 28.17 1.59
N LYS A 95 -0.83 28.12 0.89
CA LYS A 95 -0.25 29.30 0.22
C LYS A 95 -1.10 29.78 -0.96
N ALA A 96 -1.56 28.86 -1.82
CA ALA A 96 -2.37 29.20 -2.99
C ALA A 96 -3.72 29.82 -2.60
N THR A 97 -4.39 29.26 -1.59
CA THR A 97 -5.65 29.82 -1.07
C THR A 97 -5.42 31.13 -0.30
N GLY A 98 -4.28 31.29 0.37
CA GLY A 98 -3.87 32.56 0.97
C GLY A 98 -3.70 33.67 -0.08
N VAL A 99 -3.02 33.38 -1.20
CA VAL A 99 -2.91 34.30 -2.34
C VAL A 99 -4.28 34.59 -2.94
N ALA A 100 -5.12 33.58 -3.11
CA ALA A 100 -6.49 33.77 -3.61
C ALA A 100 -7.28 34.73 -2.72
N GLY A 101 -7.18 34.59 -1.40
CA GLY A 101 -7.84 35.47 -0.44
C GLY A 101 -7.33 36.91 -0.51
N SER A 102 -6.01 37.11 -0.55
CA SER A 102 -5.39 38.44 -0.54
C SER A 102 -5.48 39.20 -1.86
N THR A 103 -5.72 38.51 -2.98
CA THR A 103 -5.84 39.12 -4.32
C THR A 103 -7.29 39.37 -4.75
N THR A 104 -8.27 39.13 -3.86
CA THR A 104 -9.65 39.53 -4.13
C THR A 104 -9.78 41.06 -4.18
N ALA A 105 -10.63 41.56 -5.08
CA ALA A 105 -10.81 43.01 -5.28
C ALA A 105 -11.20 43.75 -3.98
N ASP A 106 -11.95 43.10 -3.10
CA ASP A 106 -12.39 43.68 -1.82
C ASP A 106 -11.24 43.82 -0.80
N GLN A 107 -10.16 43.06 -0.97
CA GLN A 107 -8.99 43.06 -0.09
C GLN A 107 -7.86 43.99 -0.58
N LEU A 108 -7.91 44.43 -1.85
CA LEU A 108 -6.91 45.33 -2.41
C LEU A 108 -7.15 46.77 -1.95
N GLU A 109 -6.32 47.25 -1.02
CA GLU A 109 -6.39 48.64 -0.52
C GLU A 109 -6.20 49.69 -1.62
N SER A 110 -5.43 49.37 -2.66
CA SER A 110 -5.22 50.26 -3.81
C SER A 110 -6.53 50.66 -4.48
N LEU A 111 -7.53 49.77 -4.49
CA LEU A 111 -8.84 50.01 -5.10
C LEU A 111 -9.75 50.90 -4.27
N LYS A 112 -9.44 51.12 -2.99
CA LYS A 112 -10.19 52.04 -2.12
C LYS A 112 -9.88 53.51 -2.40
N HIS A 113 -8.73 53.78 -3.01
CA HIS A 113 -8.21 55.13 -3.23
C HIS A 113 -7.91 55.46 -4.70
N TRP A 114 -7.80 54.45 -5.57
CA TRP A 114 -7.54 54.63 -7.00
C TRP A 114 -8.83 54.51 -7.82
N THR A 115 -9.17 55.57 -8.56
CA THR A 115 -10.40 55.67 -9.36
C THR A 115 -10.10 56.07 -10.81
N GLY A 116 -11.06 55.85 -11.72
CA GLY A 116 -10.97 56.20 -13.14
C GLY A 116 -10.83 54.98 -14.05
N ASP A 117 -10.77 55.19 -15.36
CA ASP A 117 -10.82 54.11 -16.36
C ASP A 117 -9.70 53.07 -16.19
N ALA A 118 -8.50 53.52 -15.80
CA ALA A 118 -7.37 52.63 -15.52
C ALA A 118 -7.63 51.74 -14.30
N ALA A 119 -8.24 52.29 -13.24
CA ALA A 119 -8.64 51.52 -12.06
C ALA A 119 -9.75 50.52 -12.39
N THR A 120 -10.75 50.92 -13.19
CA THR A 120 -11.82 50.03 -13.67
C THR A 120 -11.28 48.88 -14.55
N SER A 121 -10.30 49.17 -15.40
CA SER A 121 -9.64 48.15 -16.24
C SER A 121 -8.86 47.16 -15.38
N TYR A 122 -8.03 47.65 -14.45
CA TYR A 122 -7.26 46.81 -13.54
C TYR A 122 -8.14 45.96 -12.62
N THR A 123 -9.18 46.54 -12.00
CA THR A 123 -10.15 45.81 -11.17
C THR A 123 -10.84 44.69 -11.93
N THR A 124 -11.13 44.91 -13.22
CA THR A 124 -11.77 43.89 -14.06
C THR A 124 -10.78 42.78 -14.40
N ALA A 125 -9.54 43.12 -14.75
CA ALA A 125 -8.51 42.16 -15.11
C ALA A 125 -8.03 41.32 -13.91
N VAL A 126 -7.91 41.92 -12.72
CA VAL A 126 -7.40 41.24 -11.52
C VAL A 126 -8.35 40.16 -10.99
N LYS A 127 -9.66 40.22 -11.29
CA LYS A 127 -10.67 39.24 -10.84
C LYS A 127 -10.36 37.80 -11.23
N ALA A 128 -9.62 37.58 -12.31
CA ALA A 128 -9.24 36.24 -12.75
C ALA A 128 -8.10 35.63 -11.92
N GLN A 129 -7.24 36.44 -11.29
CA GLN A 129 -6.10 35.97 -10.50
C GLN A 129 -6.48 35.18 -9.25
N PRO A 130 -7.41 35.62 -8.38
CA PRO A 130 -7.81 34.83 -7.22
C PRO A 130 -8.51 33.53 -7.62
N ILE A 131 -9.19 33.49 -8.78
CA ILE A 131 -9.81 32.28 -9.33
C ILE A 131 -8.73 31.26 -9.75
N ALA A 132 -7.68 31.72 -10.47
CA ALA A 132 -6.55 30.88 -10.83
C ALA A 132 -5.78 30.35 -9.61
N ALA A 133 -5.53 31.20 -8.61
CA ALA A 133 -4.91 30.79 -7.35
C ALA A 133 -5.76 29.77 -6.58
N ALA A 134 -7.08 29.98 -6.52
CA ALA A 134 -8.01 29.03 -5.90
C ALA A 134 -8.05 27.68 -6.64
N LYS A 135 -7.86 27.69 -7.97
CA LYS A 135 -7.76 26.46 -8.77
C LYS A 135 -6.52 25.64 -8.38
N ILE A 136 -5.36 26.28 -8.19
CA ILE A 136 -4.16 25.60 -7.64
C ILE A 136 -4.47 24.95 -6.29
N GLY A 137 -5.14 25.68 -5.39
CA GLY A 137 -5.56 25.14 -4.10
C GLY A 137 -6.49 23.92 -4.20
N THR A 138 -7.38 23.93 -5.19
CA THR A 138 -8.29 22.80 -5.49
C THR A 138 -7.52 21.59 -6.04
N SER A 139 -6.60 21.81 -6.99
CA SER A 139 -5.77 20.73 -7.53
C SER A 139 -4.87 20.12 -6.45
N ALA A 140 -4.27 20.95 -5.59
CA ALA A 140 -3.46 20.50 -4.47
C ALA A 140 -4.24 19.61 -3.49
N ASP A 141 -5.50 19.95 -3.21
CA ASP A 141 -6.40 19.15 -2.37
C ASP A 141 -6.69 17.77 -2.95
N LYS A 142 -6.89 17.71 -4.28
CA LYS A 142 -7.15 16.46 -4.98
C LYS A 142 -5.93 15.56 -4.98
N VAL A 143 -4.73 16.13 -5.16
CA VAL A 143 -3.48 15.38 -5.00
C VAL A 143 -3.35 14.86 -3.57
N ALA A 144 -3.52 15.71 -2.56
CA ALA A 144 -3.46 15.31 -1.16
C ALA A 144 -4.47 14.19 -0.82
N THR A 145 -5.69 14.29 -1.34
CA THR A 145 -6.73 13.27 -1.18
C THR A 145 -6.33 11.95 -1.83
N GLY A 146 -5.81 12.00 -3.06
CA GLY A 146 -5.31 10.82 -3.75
C GLY A 146 -4.18 10.12 -2.99
N LEU A 147 -3.21 10.89 -2.49
CA LEU A 147 -2.12 10.39 -1.65
C LEU A 147 -2.64 9.73 -0.37
N ALA A 148 -3.61 10.36 0.32
CA ALA A 148 -4.20 9.81 1.54
C ALA A 148 -4.96 8.49 1.30
N LEU A 149 -5.68 8.40 0.17
CA LEU A 149 -6.37 7.16 -0.23
C LEU A 149 -5.37 6.05 -0.54
N CYS A 150 -4.32 6.34 -1.31
CA CYS A 150 -3.26 5.39 -1.62
C CYS A 150 -2.51 4.91 -0.36
N ALA A 151 -2.22 5.82 0.59
CA ALA A 151 -1.61 5.46 1.87
C ALA A 151 -2.51 4.53 2.70
N THR A 152 -3.81 4.84 2.77
CA THR A 152 -4.78 4.02 3.52
C THR A 152 -4.97 2.64 2.90
N ALA A 153 -5.05 2.58 1.57
CA ALA A 153 -5.15 1.32 0.84
C ALA A 153 -3.85 0.49 0.99
N GLY A 154 -2.68 1.13 1.00
CA GLY A 154 -1.40 0.50 1.31
C GLY A 154 -1.36 -0.09 2.73
N LEU A 155 -1.84 0.63 3.75
CA LEU A 155 -1.99 0.09 5.10
C LEU A 155 -2.89 -1.16 5.11
N ALA A 156 -4.06 -1.09 4.48
CA ALA A 156 -4.98 -2.22 4.42
C ALA A 156 -4.35 -3.45 3.73
N PHE A 157 -3.59 -3.22 2.65
CA PHE A 157 -2.84 -4.27 1.97
C PHE A 157 -1.84 -4.96 2.91
N TYR A 158 -0.99 -4.22 3.62
CA TYR A 158 -0.01 -4.82 4.53
C TYR A 158 -0.65 -5.50 5.74
N VAL A 159 -1.79 -5.01 6.23
CA VAL A 159 -2.58 -5.73 7.26
C VAL A 159 -3.05 -7.07 6.73
N ALA A 160 -3.58 -7.13 5.49
CA ALA A 160 -4.01 -8.37 4.87
C ALA A 160 -2.85 -9.36 4.67
N VAL A 161 -1.68 -8.88 4.21
CA VAL A 161 -0.46 -9.71 4.13
C VAL A 161 -0.09 -10.27 5.51
N GLY A 162 -0.21 -9.47 6.57
CA GLY A 162 0.05 -9.91 7.95
C GLY A 162 -0.89 -11.03 8.41
N VAL A 163 -2.18 -10.95 8.08
CA VAL A 163 -3.17 -12.00 8.37
C VAL A 163 -2.82 -13.29 7.63
N ILE A 164 -2.48 -13.19 6.34
CA ILE A 164 -2.09 -14.35 5.52
C ILE A 164 -0.85 -15.02 6.10
N LEU A 165 0.16 -14.23 6.47
CA LEU A 165 1.38 -14.74 7.09
C LEU A 165 1.09 -15.47 8.41
N ALA A 166 0.22 -14.91 9.26
CA ALA A 166 -0.17 -15.56 10.51
C ALA A 166 -0.89 -16.90 10.28
N GLN A 167 -1.83 -16.96 9.34
CA GLN A 167 -2.50 -18.21 8.96
C GLN A 167 -1.51 -19.25 8.43
N TYR A 168 -0.56 -18.81 7.59
CA TYR A 168 0.45 -19.70 7.03
C TYR A 168 1.37 -20.28 8.11
N ILE A 169 1.78 -19.48 9.10
CA ILE A 169 2.56 -19.97 10.25
C ILE A 169 1.80 -21.05 11.02
N VAL A 170 0.50 -20.88 11.23
CA VAL A 170 -0.33 -21.89 11.91
C VAL A 170 -0.36 -23.20 11.12
N THR A 171 -0.60 -23.14 9.81
CA THR A 171 -0.56 -24.32 8.93
C THR A 171 0.81 -24.99 8.95
N MET A 172 1.89 -24.21 8.98
CA MET A 172 3.25 -24.73 9.04
C MET A 172 3.54 -25.47 10.36
N ILE A 173 3.09 -24.93 11.49
CA ILE A 173 3.20 -25.59 12.80
C ILE A 173 2.44 -26.93 12.78
N ALA A 174 1.22 -26.95 12.21
CA ALA A 174 0.44 -28.17 12.07
C ALA A 174 1.15 -29.21 11.18
N ALA A 175 1.76 -28.77 10.07
CA ALA A 175 2.52 -29.65 9.18
C ALA A 175 3.76 -30.25 9.88
N ILE A 176 4.52 -29.44 10.64
CA ILE A 176 5.67 -29.92 11.43
C ILE A 176 5.21 -30.94 12.49
N ALA A 177 4.10 -30.68 13.17
CA ALA A 177 3.54 -31.61 14.15
C ALA A 177 3.12 -32.93 13.49
N ALA A 178 2.49 -32.88 12.31
CA ALA A 178 2.09 -34.06 11.56
C ALA A 178 3.30 -34.88 11.06
N LEU A 179 4.36 -34.23 10.57
CA LEU A 179 5.63 -34.87 10.20
C LEU A 179 6.34 -35.54 11.39
N GLY A 180 6.09 -35.04 12.60
CA GLY A 180 6.57 -35.65 13.84
C GLY A 180 5.75 -36.83 14.35
N SER A 181 4.63 -37.16 13.70
CA SER A 181 3.71 -38.20 14.15
C SER A 181 4.02 -39.56 13.49
N VAL A 182 3.88 -40.64 14.25
CA VAL A 182 4.27 -42.00 13.85
C VAL A 182 3.26 -42.66 12.90
N VAL A 183 2.05 -42.13 12.81
CA VAL A 183 0.96 -42.67 11.96
C VAL A 183 0.96 -41.93 10.62
N PHE A 184 1.99 -42.14 9.81
CA PHE A 184 2.15 -41.47 8.53
C PHE A 184 1.94 -42.46 7.37
N SER A 185 1.04 -42.11 6.44
CA SER A 185 0.76 -42.90 5.23
C SER A 185 0.94 -42.03 3.98
N TRP A 186 0.94 -42.63 2.79
CA TRP A 186 0.96 -41.87 1.52
C TRP A 186 -0.21 -40.89 1.41
N ALA A 187 -1.39 -41.29 1.91
CA ALA A 187 -2.56 -40.42 1.95
C ALA A 187 -2.34 -39.24 2.92
N GLY A 188 -1.73 -39.48 4.09
CA GLY A 188 -1.36 -38.41 5.03
C GLY A 188 -0.34 -37.44 4.46
N ALA A 189 0.66 -37.95 3.73
CA ALA A 189 1.64 -37.13 3.01
C ALA A 189 0.97 -36.23 1.96
N ALA A 190 0.03 -36.78 1.18
CA ALA A 190 -0.72 -36.02 0.19
C ALA A 190 -1.64 -34.97 0.81
N VAL A 191 -2.26 -35.25 1.96
CA VAL A 191 -3.09 -34.28 2.71
C VAL A 191 -2.25 -33.11 3.22
N ILE A 192 -1.05 -33.36 3.77
CA ILE A 192 -0.17 -32.30 4.28
C ILE A 192 0.32 -31.39 3.15
N VAL A 193 0.65 -31.97 1.99
CA VAL A 193 1.00 -31.20 0.78
C VAL A 193 -0.22 -30.45 0.22
N GLY A 194 -1.40 -31.07 0.29
CA GLY A 194 -2.68 -30.46 -0.05
C GLY A 194 -2.97 -29.22 0.80
N ASP A 195 -2.83 -29.31 2.12
CA ASP A 195 -3.06 -28.18 3.04
C ASP A 195 -2.03 -27.06 2.86
N THR A 196 -0.77 -27.38 2.55
CA THR A 196 0.20 -26.34 2.15
C THR A 196 -0.17 -25.69 0.80
N SER A 197 -0.84 -26.41 -0.10
CA SER A 197 -1.32 -25.87 -1.39
C SER A 197 -2.58 -25.00 -1.28
N VAL A 198 -3.46 -25.22 -0.28
CA VAL A 198 -4.62 -24.35 0.01
C VAL A 198 -4.17 -22.91 0.33
N SER A 199 -2.93 -22.75 0.79
CA SER A 199 -2.28 -21.45 1.01
C SER A 199 -2.03 -20.65 -0.27
N ALA A 200 -2.07 -21.27 -1.46
CA ALA A 200 -2.06 -20.55 -2.75
C ALA A 200 -3.35 -19.72 -2.96
N GLY A 201 -4.49 -20.16 -2.41
CA GLY A 201 -5.74 -19.38 -2.43
C GLY A 201 -5.66 -18.09 -1.60
N LEU A 202 -4.89 -18.10 -0.51
CA LEU A 202 -4.59 -16.90 0.27
C LEU A 202 -3.69 -15.93 -0.52
N ILE A 203 -2.81 -16.45 -1.38
CA ILE A 203 -1.97 -15.62 -2.24
C ILE A 203 -2.76 -15.05 -3.42
N ILE A 204 -3.73 -15.78 -3.98
CA ILE A 204 -4.72 -15.21 -4.90
C ILE A 204 -5.49 -14.07 -4.22
N THR A 205 -5.83 -14.22 -2.93
CA THR A 205 -6.49 -13.16 -2.16
C THR A 205 -5.56 -11.94 -1.99
N ALA A 206 -4.27 -12.15 -1.69
CA ALA A 206 -3.27 -11.08 -1.62
C ALA A 206 -3.09 -10.37 -2.98
N VAL A 207 -3.01 -11.13 -4.08
CA VAL A 207 -2.93 -10.63 -5.45
C VAL A 207 -4.18 -9.83 -5.80
N THR A 208 -5.37 -10.29 -5.40
CA THR A 208 -6.61 -9.56 -5.60
C THR A 208 -6.65 -8.26 -4.82
N ALA A 209 -6.16 -8.27 -3.57
CA ALA A 209 -6.01 -7.06 -2.76
C ALA A 209 -4.99 -6.08 -3.37
N LEU A 210 -3.87 -6.60 -3.90
CA LEU A 210 -2.88 -5.80 -4.62
C LEU A 210 -3.45 -5.20 -5.90
N LEU A 211 -4.22 -5.96 -6.68
CA LEU A 211 -4.91 -5.46 -7.87
C LEU A 211 -5.93 -4.38 -7.52
N ALA A 212 -6.65 -4.52 -6.40
CA ALA A 212 -7.56 -3.48 -5.90
C ALA A 212 -6.80 -2.21 -5.50
N LEU A 213 -5.64 -2.34 -4.86
CA LEU A 213 -4.76 -1.21 -4.54
C LEU A 213 -4.25 -0.51 -5.80
N LEU A 214 -3.75 -1.27 -6.78
CA LEU A 214 -3.27 -0.75 -8.06
C LEU A 214 -4.40 -0.07 -8.84
N GLY A 215 -5.61 -0.64 -8.82
CA GLY A 215 -6.80 -0.02 -9.41
C GLY A 215 -7.16 1.30 -8.75
N ALA A 216 -7.11 1.37 -7.42
CA ALA A 216 -7.32 2.60 -6.69
C ALA A 216 -6.26 3.66 -7.03
N GLN A 217 -4.97 3.27 -7.08
CA GLN A 217 -3.87 4.16 -7.49
C GLN A 217 -4.06 4.69 -8.92
N ALA A 218 -4.39 3.82 -9.87
CA ALA A 218 -4.65 4.20 -11.27
C ALA A 218 -5.82 5.18 -11.38
N GLN A 219 -6.90 4.97 -10.62
CA GLN A 219 -8.03 5.89 -10.57
C GLN A 219 -7.64 7.26 -10.02
N GLN A 220 -6.82 7.31 -8.96
CA GLN A 220 -6.33 8.58 -8.41
C GLN A 220 -5.38 9.29 -9.37
N MET A 221 -4.51 8.57 -10.07
CA MET A 221 -3.65 9.14 -11.12
C MET A 221 -4.47 9.76 -12.25
N ALA A 222 -5.50 9.07 -12.74
CA ALA A 222 -6.38 9.60 -13.77
C ALA A 222 -7.13 10.88 -13.30
N ALA A 223 -7.56 10.91 -12.04
CA ALA A 223 -8.20 12.08 -11.45
C ALA A 223 -7.25 13.28 -11.34
N ILE A 224 -6.00 13.05 -10.94
CA ILE A 224 -4.95 14.09 -10.85
C ILE A 224 -4.58 14.59 -12.25
N GLU A 225 -4.41 13.70 -13.23
CA GLU A 225 -4.12 14.08 -14.62
C GLU A 225 -5.25 14.93 -15.22
N GLY A 226 -6.51 14.57 -14.95
CA GLY A 226 -7.66 15.37 -15.36
C GLY A 226 -7.64 16.78 -14.80
N GLU A 227 -7.23 16.95 -13.55
CA GLU A 227 -7.05 18.27 -12.93
C GLU A 227 -5.85 19.04 -13.46
N ALA A 228 -4.73 18.36 -13.71
CA ALA A 228 -3.53 18.98 -14.26
C ALA A 228 -3.77 19.55 -15.66
N ARG A 229 -4.70 18.95 -16.42
CA ARG A 229 -5.12 19.41 -17.75
C ARG A 229 -6.28 20.40 -17.73
N ASP A 230 -6.88 20.67 -16.57
CA ASP A 230 -7.98 21.61 -16.47
C ASP A 230 -7.47 23.05 -16.52
N MET A 231 -7.51 23.63 -17.72
CA MET A 231 -7.08 25.00 -18.01
C MET A 231 -8.21 26.04 -17.88
N THR A 232 -9.37 25.68 -17.33
CA THR A 232 -10.54 26.59 -17.27
C THR A 232 -10.29 27.89 -16.50
N ALA A 233 -9.37 27.88 -15.53
CA ALA A 233 -8.97 29.07 -14.76
C ALA A 233 -7.78 29.83 -15.37
N TYR A 234 -7.21 29.36 -16.49
CA TYR A 234 -6.01 29.89 -17.12
C TYR A 234 -6.32 30.31 -18.57
N PRO A 235 -6.62 31.59 -18.82
CA PRO A 235 -6.87 32.10 -20.16
C PRO A 235 -5.72 31.76 -21.11
N HIS A 236 -6.03 31.13 -22.24
CA HIS A 236 -5.03 30.65 -23.21
C HIS A 236 -3.96 29.69 -22.63
N GLY A 237 -4.23 29.03 -21.49
CA GLY A 237 -3.27 28.19 -20.79
C GLY A 237 -2.18 28.96 -20.03
N HIS A 238 -2.36 30.27 -19.85
CA HIS A 238 -1.43 31.13 -19.14
C HIS A 238 -2.04 31.70 -17.86
N TRP A 239 -1.17 32.14 -16.95
CA TRP A 239 -1.60 32.87 -15.77
C TRP A 239 -2.35 34.16 -16.18
N PRO A 240 -3.48 34.51 -15.55
CA PRO A 240 -4.20 35.73 -15.88
C PRO A 240 -3.37 36.99 -15.61
N VAL A 241 -3.23 37.84 -16.63
CA VAL A 241 -2.48 39.09 -16.55
C VAL A 241 -3.40 40.22 -16.08
N ALA A 242 -2.97 41.00 -15.08
CA ALA A 242 -3.79 42.08 -14.50
C ALA A 242 -3.79 43.39 -15.32
N ALA A 243 -2.92 43.50 -16.32
CA ALA A 243 -2.88 44.57 -17.30
C ALA A 243 -2.13 44.08 -18.56
N PRO A 244 -2.53 44.50 -19.77
CA PRO A 244 -1.77 44.28 -21.00
C PRO A 244 -0.46 45.09 -21.03
#